data_AF-A0A8X6YIM6-F1
#
_entry.id   AF-A0A8X6YIM6-F1
#
_cell.length_a   1.000
_cell.length_b   1.000
_cell.length_c   1.000
_cell.angle_alpha   90.00
_cell.angle_beta   90.00
_cell.angle_gamma   90.00
#
_symmetry.space_group_name_H-M   'P 1'
#
loop_
_entity.id
_entity.type
_entity.pdbx_description
1 polymer ?
#
loop_
_entity_poly.entity_id
_entity_poly.type
_entity_poly.pdbx_seq_one_letter_code
_entity_poly.pdbx_strand_id
1 'polypeptide(L)'
;MMMEDLINGECTIPEKLDRFFKTLIGGKDIRHRDGVNCHRLSNSLASDAIYCVSNGTVKPSKHITLGIIYQNVSDDNDIELNSSSISGNLDIPLPPTKRRRTFNEEIPKLPSFSHRLQMLENLTPVENEPTLPANLPLIETIDLLYLLSHFLHVPNTPMLTGFNSKVIKDTSPKQKVSYLTPINFSPTNVAVVKHTMEQAQVVGKKCNQTYVQVTYDLAIAKIAYKIQSTSKLQFDNLFIHLGSFHLMMAFFKAIGVFI
;
A
#
# COMPACT_ATOMS: atom_id res chain seq x y z
N MET A 1 -11.65 -12.46 5.09
CA MET A 1 -11.61 -10.99 5.26
C MET A 1 -12.03 -10.39 3.93
N MET A 2 -13.15 -9.68 3.89
CA MET A 2 -13.64 -9.05 2.66
C MET A 2 -12.98 -7.67 2.51
N MET A 3 -12.78 -7.18 1.28
CA MET A 3 -12.14 -5.89 1.01
C MET A 3 -12.85 -4.73 1.72
N GLU A 4 -14.16 -4.86 1.89
CA GLU A 4 -15.04 -3.92 2.57
C GLU A 4 -14.70 -3.79 4.06
N ASP A 5 -14.21 -4.85 4.72
CA ASP A 5 -13.84 -4.81 6.13
C ASP A 5 -12.58 -3.95 6.34
N LEU A 6 -11.68 -3.93 5.34
CA LEU A 6 -10.47 -3.13 5.36
C LEU A 6 -10.75 -1.64 5.13
N ILE A 7 -11.66 -1.34 4.19
CA ILE A 7 -12.07 0.03 3.86
C ILE A 7 -12.77 0.69 5.07
N ASN A 8 -13.52 -0.08 5.84
CA ASN A 8 -14.30 0.42 6.98
C ASN A 8 -13.49 0.57 8.28
N GLY A 9 -12.40 -0.16 8.45
CA GLY A 9 -11.56 -0.13 9.67
C GLY A 9 -12.21 -0.75 10.93
N GLU A 10 -11.54 -0.64 12.09
CA GLU A 10 -12.05 -1.14 13.39
C GLU A 10 -13.17 -0.29 13.97
N CYS A 11 -13.25 0.95 13.53
CA CYS A 11 -14.27 1.87 13.96
C CYS A 11 -14.67 2.81 12.84
N THR A 12 -15.97 3.09 12.81
CA THR A 12 -16.51 4.24 12.09
C THR A 12 -16.21 5.52 12.87
N ILE A 13 -15.81 6.58 12.17
CA ILE A 13 -15.61 7.90 12.78
C ILE A 13 -16.95 8.36 13.39
N PRO A 14 -17.00 8.71 14.70
CA PRO A 14 -18.22 9.21 15.31
C PRO A 14 -18.70 10.50 14.65
N GLU A 15 -20.00 10.62 14.38
CA GLU A 15 -20.59 11.78 13.70
C GLU A 15 -20.25 13.12 14.38
N LYS A 16 -20.21 13.14 15.72
CA LYS A 16 -19.83 14.34 16.48
C LYS A 16 -18.38 14.76 16.20
N LEU A 17 -17.47 13.79 16.05
CA LEU A 17 -16.05 14.05 15.78
C LEU A 17 -15.84 14.52 14.35
N ASP A 18 -16.51 13.88 13.38
CA ASP A 18 -16.51 14.34 11.98
C ASP A 18 -17.09 15.76 11.86
N ARG A 19 -18.23 16.02 12.52
CA ARG A 19 -18.84 17.37 12.53
C ARG A 19 -17.91 18.41 13.15
N PHE A 20 -17.19 18.05 14.21
CA PHE A 20 -16.20 18.93 14.84
C PHE A 20 -15.10 19.31 13.84
N PHE A 21 -14.43 18.34 13.22
CA PHE A 21 -13.35 18.61 12.27
C PHE A 21 -13.84 19.28 10.98
N LYS A 22 -15.00 18.92 10.44
CA LYS A 22 -15.63 19.64 9.33
C LYS A 22 -15.88 21.11 9.66
N THR A 23 -16.37 21.40 10.86
CA THR A 23 -16.61 22.79 11.31
C THR A 23 -15.28 23.54 11.50
N LEU A 24 -14.25 22.86 12.01
CA LEU A 24 -12.93 23.45 12.20
C LEU A 24 -12.24 23.79 10.86
N ILE A 25 -12.32 22.89 9.87
CA ILE A 25 -11.69 23.05 8.55
C ILE A 25 -12.51 23.96 7.62
N GLY A 26 -13.82 23.72 7.52
CA GLY A 26 -14.70 24.40 6.58
C GLY A 26 -15.33 25.69 7.12
N GLY A 27 -15.12 26.01 8.41
CA GLY A 27 -15.68 27.20 9.04
C GLY A 27 -17.22 27.19 9.08
N LYS A 28 -17.81 28.38 9.00
CA LYS A 28 -19.28 28.56 9.05
C LYS A 28 -19.99 28.27 7.72
N ASP A 29 -19.27 28.21 6.60
CA ASP A 29 -19.87 27.98 5.29
C ASP A 29 -20.17 26.49 5.06
N ILE A 30 -21.47 26.18 4.92
CA ILE A 30 -21.97 24.82 4.72
C ILE A 30 -21.44 24.24 3.39
N ARG A 31 -21.33 25.07 2.34
CA ARG A 31 -20.86 24.62 1.02
C ARG A 31 -19.41 24.14 1.06
N HIS A 32 -18.60 24.79 1.89
CA HIS A 32 -17.21 24.40 2.08
C HIS A 32 -17.08 23.15 2.96
N ARG A 33 -17.99 22.98 3.93
CA ARG A 33 -18.01 21.81 4.84
C ARG A 33 -18.35 20.50 4.13
N ASP A 34 -19.23 20.57 3.15
CA ASP A 34 -19.70 19.40 2.39
C ASP A 34 -18.83 19.10 1.15
N GLY A 35 -17.79 19.92 0.92
CA GLY A 35 -16.82 19.69 -0.15
C GLY A 35 -15.98 18.42 0.07
N VAL A 36 -15.64 17.74 -1.03
CA VAL A 36 -14.83 16.51 -1.04
C VAL A 36 -13.50 16.68 -0.30
N ASN A 37 -12.85 17.85 -0.46
CA ASN A 37 -11.61 18.17 0.24
C ASN A 37 -11.80 18.26 1.75
N CYS A 38 -12.83 18.99 2.20
CA CYS A 38 -13.15 19.09 3.63
C CYS A 38 -13.45 17.72 4.23
N HIS A 39 -14.22 16.89 3.52
CA HIS A 39 -14.50 15.52 3.93
C HIS A 39 -13.24 14.67 4.07
N ARG A 40 -12.32 14.76 3.10
CA ARG A 40 -11.05 14.01 3.12
C ARG A 40 -10.15 14.42 4.29
N LEU A 41 -9.99 15.74 4.50
CA LEU A 41 -9.19 16.26 5.61
C LEU A 41 -9.82 15.96 6.97
N SER A 42 -11.14 16.14 7.12
CA SER A 42 -11.88 15.79 8.34
C SER A 42 -11.69 14.33 8.69
N ASN A 43 -11.89 13.42 7.73
CA ASN A 43 -11.71 11.99 7.93
C ASN A 43 -10.28 11.63 8.36
N SER A 44 -9.28 12.26 7.73
CA SER A 44 -7.87 12.03 8.10
C SER A 44 -7.59 12.45 9.53
N LEU A 45 -7.98 13.67 9.92
CA LEU A 45 -7.73 14.19 11.27
C LEU A 45 -8.52 13.45 12.34
N ALA A 46 -9.77 13.10 12.05
CA ALA A 46 -10.60 12.32 12.96
C ALA A 46 -10.03 10.92 13.18
N SER A 47 -9.49 10.30 12.13
CA SER A 47 -8.78 9.02 12.25
C SER A 47 -7.54 9.15 13.15
N ASP A 48 -6.71 10.18 12.91
CA ASP A 48 -5.53 10.42 13.74
C ASP A 48 -5.91 10.68 15.20
N ALA A 49 -6.97 11.45 15.45
CA ALA A 49 -7.46 11.74 16.79
C ALA A 49 -7.94 10.47 17.52
N ILE A 50 -8.72 9.61 16.85
CA ILE A 50 -9.15 8.32 17.41
C ILE A 50 -7.94 7.46 17.75
N TYR A 51 -6.98 7.36 16.83
CA TYR A 51 -5.77 6.57 17.04
C TYR A 51 -4.95 7.10 18.23
N CYS A 52 -4.72 8.42 18.29
CA CYS A 52 -3.97 9.06 19.38
C CYS A 52 -4.67 8.92 20.73
N VAL A 53 -5.96 9.22 20.82
CA VAL A 53 -6.72 9.16 22.08
C VAL A 53 -6.88 7.72 22.58
N SER A 54 -6.98 6.77 21.67
CA SER A 54 -7.01 5.34 22.01
C SER A 54 -5.63 4.76 22.29
N ASN A 55 -4.56 5.56 22.20
CA ASN A 55 -3.17 5.09 22.32
C ASN A 55 -2.88 3.90 21.38
N GLY A 56 -3.44 3.95 20.17
CA GLY A 56 -3.33 2.91 19.15
C GLY A 56 -4.16 1.66 19.38
N THR A 57 -4.99 1.59 20.43
CA THR A 57 -5.87 0.44 20.70
C THR A 57 -7.09 0.36 19.78
N VAL A 58 -7.43 1.45 19.10
CA VAL A 58 -8.48 1.49 18.08
C VAL A 58 -7.85 1.99 16.78
N LYS A 59 -7.98 1.19 15.72
CA LYS A 59 -7.40 1.50 14.41
C LYS A 59 -8.48 1.83 13.36
N PRO A 60 -8.69 3.13 13.08
CA PRO A 60 -9.41 3.55 11.89
C PRO A 60 -8.74 2.98 10.63
N SER A 61 -9.46 2.93 9.51
CA SER A 61 -8.96 2.40 8.23
C SER A 61 -7.58 2.98 7.81
N LYS A 62 -7.31 4.24 8.14
CA LYS A 62 -6.01 4.91 7.93
C LYS A 62 -4.82 4.25 8.66
N HIS A 63 -5.04 3.69 9.84
CA HIS A 63 -3.98 3.17 10.72
C HIS A 63 -3.84 1.64 10.67
N ILE A 64 -4.56 0.99 9.77
CA ILE A 64 -4.42 -0.44 9.52
C ILE A 64 -3.21 -0.64 8.60
N THR A 65 -2.19 -1.34 9.10
CA THR A 65 -1.02 -1.71 8.28
C THR A 65 -1.34 -2.98 7.53
N LEU A 66 -1.35 -2.92 6.20
CA LEU A 66 -1.66 -4.04 5.33
C LEU A 66 -0.55 -4.25 4.30
N GLY A 67 -0.07 -5.48 4.19
CA GLY A 67 0.76 -5.88 3.06
C GLY A 67 -0.11 -6.23 1.86
N ILE A 68 0.27 -5.75 0.67
CA ILE A 68 -0.35 -6.12 -0.59
C ILE A 68 0.62 -7.04 -1.34
N ILE A 69 0.09 -8.14 -1.86
CA ILE A 69 0.82 -9.12 -2.65
C ILE A 69 0.29 -9.06 -4.07
N TYR A 70 1.19 -8.98 -5.04
CA TYR A 70 0.90 -9.07 -6.47
C TYR A 70 1.54 -10.36 -7.01
N GLN A 71 0.75 -11.19 -7.68
CA GLN A 71 1.24 -12.42 -8.32
C GLN A 71 0.76 -12.47 -9.77
N ASN A 72 1.67 -12.68 -10.71
CA ASN A 72 1.29 -12.90 -12.10
C ASN A 72 0.53 -14.23 -12.24
N VAL A 73 -0.57 -14.20 -12.99
CA VAL A 73 -1.35 -15.39 -13.33
C VAL A 73 -0.78 -15.95 -14.63
N SER A 74 -0.32 -17.19 -14.60
CA SER A 74 -0.04 -17.96 -15.82
C SER A 74 -1.36 -18.43 -16.43
N ASP A 75 -1.53 -18.32 -17.74
CA ASP A 75 -2.75 -18.72 -18.44
C ASP A 75 -3.06 -20.25 -18.33
N ASP A 76 -2.17 -21.04 -17.73
CA ASP A 76 -2.31 -22.50 -17.56
C ASP A 76 -3.16 -22.94 -16.34
N ASN A 77 -3.62 -22.03 -15.47
CA ASN A 77 -4.29 -22.38 -14.20
C ASN A 77 -5.81 -22.15 -14.15
N ASP A 78 -6.49 -22.09 -15.29
CA ASP A 78 -7.97 -21.98 -15.34
C ASP A 78 -8.70 -23.32 -15.05
N ILE A 79 -8.00 -24.34 -14.55
CA ILE A 79 -8.59 -25.61 -14.12
C ILE A 79 -8.43 -25.74 -12.60
N GLU A 80 -9.58 -25.78 -11.93
CA GLU A 80 -9.81 -26.07 -10.51
C GLU A 80 -9.60 -24.94 -9.49
N LEU A 81 -10.68 -24.21 -9.23
CA LEU A 81 -11.22 -23.99 -7.88
C LEU A 81 -12.66 -23.47 -7.97
N ASN A 82 -13.54 -24.30 -8.55
CA ASN A 82 -14.98 -24.15 -8.40
C ASN A 82 -15.45 -24.90 -7.15
N SER A 83 -16.20 -24.17 -6.31
CA SER A 83 -17.30 -24.66 -5.46
C SER A 83 -17.01 -25.80 -4.48
N SER A 84 -16.77 -25.44 -3.23
CA SER A 84 -17.28 -26.21 -2.07
C SER A 84 -18.32 -25.38 -1.32
N SER A 85 -19.51 -25.29 -1.91
CA SER A 85 -20.74 -24.93 -1.22
C SER A 85 -21.12 -26.05 -0.25
N ILE A 86 -21.07 -25.79 1.06
CA ILE A 86 -21.75 -26.62 2.06
C ILE A 86 -23.07 -25.93 2.44
N SER A 87 -24.16 -26.57 2.04
CA SER A 87 -25.53 -26.30 2.43
C SER A 87 -25.79 -26.69 3.89
N GLY A 88 -26.54 -25.87 4.64
CA GLY A 88 -27.22 -26.32 5.85
C GLY A 88 -27.81 -25.23 6.74
N ASN A 89 -29.14 -25.12 6.67
CA ASN A 89 -30.12 -24.60 7.64
C ASN A 89 -30.48 -23.11 7.73
N LEU A 90 -31.79 -22.92 7.51
CA LEU A 90 -32.64 -21.74 7.69
C LEU A 90 -32.84 -21.47 9.19
N ASP A 91 -32.32 -20.35 9.67
CA ASP A 91 -32.79 -19.71 10.91
C ASP A 91 -32.95 -18.20 10.67
N ILE A 92 -34.10 -17.69 11.12
CA ILE A 92 -34.61 -16.33 10.89
C ILE A 92 -33.68 -15.30 11.56
N PRO A 93 -33.16 -14.28 10.85
CA PRO A 93 -32.24 -13.33 11.46
C PRO A 93 -32.99 -12.28 12.30
N LEU A 94 -32.78 -12.32 13.62
CA LEU A 94 -33.03 -11.19 14.50
C LEU A 94 -32.17 -9.99 14.07
N PRO A 95 -32.63 -8.73 14.32
CA PRO A 95 -31.88 -7.54 13.96
C PRO A 95 -30.49 -7.57 14.61
N PRO A 96 -29.41 -7.27 13.86
CA PRO A 96 -28.06 -7.37 14.37
C PRO A 96 -27.86 -6.31 15.45
N THR A 97 -27.84 -6.74 16.71
CA THR A 97 -27.12 -6.02 17.76
C THR A 97 -25.74 -5.69 17.22
N LYS A 98 -25.38 -4.39 17.17
CA LYS A 98 -24.06 -3.89 16.74
C LYS A 98 -22.97 -4.53 17.61
N ARG A 99 -22.54 -5.73 17.23
CA ARG A 99 -21.39 -6.40 17.79
C ARG A 99 -20.19 -5.66 17.24
N ARG A 100 -19.38 -5.12 18.14
CA ARG A 100 -18.09 -4.50 17.82
C ARG A 100 -17.30 -5.49 16.95
N ARG A 101 -17.05 -5.13 15.67
CA ARG A 101 -16.28 -5.97 14.74
C ARG A 101 -14.83 -5.97 15.21
N THR A 102 -14.42 -7.02 15.89
CA THR A 102 -13.02 -7.29 16.19
C THR A 102 -12.42 -8.05 15.02
N PHE A 103 -11.36 -7.50 14.41
CA PHE A 103 -10.58 -8.22 13.41
C PHE A 103 -10.03 -9.49 14.07
N ASN A 104 -9.96 -10.60 13.31
CA ASN A 104 -9.21 -11.76 13.77
C ASN A 104 -7.73 -11.37 13.74
N GLU A 105 -7.27 -10.89 14.90
CA GLU A 105 -5.90 -10.53 15.17
C GLU A 105 -5.04 -11.78 15.13
N GLU A 106 -3.99 -11.76 14.33
CA GLU A 106 -2.77 -12.40 14.79
C GLU A 106 -2.09 -11.39 15.71
N ILE A 107 -1.99 -11.71 16.99
CA ILE A 107 -0.95 -11.15 17.86
C ILE A 107 0.23 -12.10 17.67
N PRO A 108 1.07 -11.93 16.63
CA PRO A 108 2.28 -12.73 16.56
C PRO A 108 3.06 -12.46 17.85
N LYS A 109 3.54 -13.53 18.49
CA LYS A 109 4.53 -13.40 19.57
C LYS A 109 5.79 -12.84 18.93
N LEU A 110 5.85 -11.51 18.81
CA LEU A 110 6.99 -10.81 18.24
C LEU A 110 8.16 -11.03 19.20
N PRO A 111 9.22 -11.76 18.80
CA PRO A 111 10.38 -11.91 19.65
C PRO A 111 11.01 -10.53 19.85
N SER A 112 11.43 -10.25 21.09
CA SER A 112 12.19 -9.03 21.40
C SER A 112 13.45 -8.99 20.55
N PHE A 113 13.55 -8.00 19.66
CA PHE A 113 14.75 -7.81 18.86
C PHE A 113 15.82 -7.16 19.73
N SER A 114 16.77 -7.94 20.25
CA SER A 114 17.83 -7.48 21.16
C SER A 114 19.10 -7.01 20.44
N HIS A 115 19.20 -7.21 19.12
CA HIS A 115 20.40 -6.85 18.37
C HIS A 115 20.50 -5.35 18.11
N ARG A 116 21.69 -4.80 18.31
CA ARG A 116 21.99 -3.41 17.92
C ARG A 116 22.09 -3.33 16.40
N LEU A 117 21.10 -2.73 15.78
CA LEU A 117 21.06 -2.51 14.33
C LEU A 117 22.22 -1.59 13.89
N GLN A 118 23.07 -2.09 13.00
CA GLN A 118 24.15 -1.32 12.38
C GLN A 118 24.06 -1.46 10.86
N MET A 119 24.16 -0.33 10.16
CA MET A 119 24.35 -0.33 8.72
C MET A 119 25.84 -0.56 8.47
N LEU A 120 26.19 -1.81 8.14
CA LEU A 120 27.59 -2.25 8.03
C LEU A 120 28.16 -2.08 6.62
N GLU A 121 27.30 -1.94 5.60
CA GLU A 121 27.70 -1.79 4.20
C GLU A 121 26.93 -0.64 3.54
N ASN A 122 27.64 0.08 2.66
CA ASN A 122 27.03 0.97 1.69
C ASN A 122 26.70 0.15 0.45
N LEU A 123 25.47 0.27 -0.07
CA LEU A 123 25.10 -0.33 -1.35
C LEU A 123 25.99 0.27 -2.44
N THR A 124 26.90 -0.52 -2.99
CA THR A 124 27.70 -0.12 -4.15
C THR A 124 26.78 -0.09 -5.37
N PRO A 125 26.83 0.97 -6.19
CA PRO A 125 26.07 0.99 -7.44
C PRO A 125 26.49 -0.21 -8.28
N VAL A 126 25.52 -0.95 -8.80
CA VAL A 126 25.78 -1.98 -9.79
C VAL A 126 26.22 -1.24 -11.05
N GLU A 127 27.48 -1.42 -11.46
CA GLU A 127 28.07 -0.86 -12.68
C GLU A 127 27.52 -1.55 -13.94
N ASN A 128 26.20 -1.60 -14.07
CA ASN A 128 25.57 -2.00 -15.32
C ASN A 128 25.31 -0.72 -16.13
N GLU A 129 25.81 -0.67 -17.35
CA GLU A 129 25.39 0.38 -18.28
C GLU A 129 23.85 0.30 -18.44
N PRO A 130 23.14 1.43 -18.30
CA PRO A 130 21.70 1.46 -18.44
C PRO A 130 21.35 1.04 -19.87
N THR A 131 20.82 -0.16 -20.03
CA THR A 131 20.27 -0.60 -21.31
C THR A 131 19.04 0.25 -21.61
N LEU A 132 19.16 1.10 -22.63
CA LEU A 132 18.04 1.88 -23.12
C LEU A 132 16.94 0.92 -23.60
N PRO A 133 15.72 1.07 -23.08
CA PRO A 133 14.66 0.15 -23.44
C PRO A 133 14.25 0.43 -24.89
N ALA A 134 14.07 -0.63 -25.69
CA ALA A 134 13.82 -0.52 -27.13
C ALA A 134 12.56 0.28 -27.50
N ASN A 135 11.63 0.43 -26.55
CA ASN A 135 10.38 1.17 -26.69
C ASN A 135 10.49 2.66 -26.28
N LEU A 136 11.65 3.15 -25.82
CA LEU A 136 11.83 4.56 -25.45
C LEU A 136 11.40 5.55 -26.55
N PRO A 137 11.84 5.43 -27.82
CA PRO A 137 11.46 6.40 -28.85
C PRO A 137 9.94 6.40 -29.14
N LEU A 138 9.29 5.25 -28.95
CA LEU A 138 7.84 5.13 -29.08
C LEU A 138 7.11 5.83 -27.92
N ILE A 139 7.64 5.74 -26.70
CA ILE A 139 7.07 6.44 -25.54
C ILE A 139 7.26 7.96 -25.70
N GLU A 140 8.45 8.41 -26.09
CA GLU A 140 8.75 9.83 -26.31
C GLU A 140 7.82 10.45 -27.36
N THR A 141 7.54 9.73 -28.44
CA THR A 141 6.61 10.18 -29.48
C THR A 141 5.17 10.25 -28.98
N ILE A 142 4.72 9.30 -28.15
CA ILE A 142 3.39 9.33 -27.52
C ILE A 142 3.26 10.51 -26.56
N ASP A 143 4.27 10.75 -25.72
CA ASP A 143 4.28 11.85 -24.75
C ASP A 143 4.28 13.22 -25.47
N LEU A 144 5.03 13.35 -26.56
CA LEU A 144 5.02 14.56 -27.40
C LEU A 144 3.65 14.75 -28.08
N LEU A 145 3.02 13.67 -28.55
CA LEU A 145 1.68 13.72 -29.14
C LEU A 145 0.64 14.13 -28.10
N TYR A 146 0.75 13.64 -26.87
CA TYR A 146 -0.07 14.07 -25.74
C TYR A 146 0.11 15.57 -25.48
N LEU A 147 1.35 16.06 -25.38
CA LEU A 147 1.64 17.47 -25.14
C LEU A 147 1.07 18.37 -26.25
N LEU A 148 1.23 17.97 -27.51
CA LEU A 148 0.66 18.66 -28.67
C LEU A 148 -0.87 18.67 -28.63
N SER A 149 -1.51 17.54 -28.31
CA SER A 149 -2.97 17.45 -28.22
C SER A 149 -3.53 18.40 -27.16
N HIS A 150 -2.83 18.55 -26.04
CA HIS A 150 -3.20 19.47 -24.97
C HIS A 150 -2.91 20.93 -25.33
N PHE A 151 -1.80 21.21 -26.01
CA PHE A 151 -1.45 22.55 -26.50
C PHE A 151 -2.42 23.04 -27.58
N LEU A 152 -2.83 22.17 -28.50
CA LEU A 152 -3.77 22.45 -29.59
C LEU A 152 -5.24 22.39 -29.16
N HIS A 153 -5.53 22.19 -27.87
CA HIS A 153 -6.89 22.14 -27.31
C HIS A 153 -7.81 21.14 -28.02
N VAL A 154 -7.29 19.97 -28.39
CA VAL A 154 -8.09 18.93 -29.04
C VAL A 154 -9.21 18.49 -28.09
N PRO A 155 -10.49 18.53 -28.53
CA PRO A 155 -11.62 18.22 -27.67
C PRO A 155 -11.59 16.75 -27.21
N ASN A 156 -12.04 16.50 -25.97
CA ASN A 156 -12.08 15.17 -25.34
C ASN A 156 -10.72 14.47 -25.16
N THR A 157 -9.62 15.22 -25.13
CA THR A 157 -8.31 14.68 -24.76
C THR A 157 -8.32 14.29 -23.29
N PRO A 158 -8.18 12.99 -22.95
CA PRO A 158 -8.12 12.56 -21.55
C PRO A 158 -6.81 13.03 -20.89
N MET A 159 -6.73 12.98 -19.57
CA MET A 159 -5.45 13.17 -18.87
C MET A 159 -4.44 12.09 -19.29
N LEU A 160 -3.14 12.33 -19.07
CA LEU A 160 -2.03 11.48 -19.54
C LEU A 160 -2.27 9.98 -19.34
N THR A 161 -2.73 9.56 -18.16
CA THR A 161 -3.03 8.14 -17.88
C THR A 161 -4.12 7.58 -18.80
N GLY A 162 -5.20 8.33 -19.00
CA GLY A 162 -6.30 7.93 -19.89
C GLY A 162 -5.93 8.05 -21.37
N PHE A 163 -4.97 8.89 -21.72
CA PHE A 163 -4.41 8.96 -23.07
C PHE A 163 -3.58 7.71 -23.35
N ASN A 164 -2.64 7.38 -22.45
CA ASN A 164 -1.80 6.20 -22.55
C ASN A 164 -2.62 4.91 -22.57
N SER A 165 -3.70 4.80 -21.78
CA SER A 165 -4.56 3.61 -21.81
C SER A 165 -5.32 3.40 -23.13
N LYS A 166 -5.52 4.46 -23.93
CA LYS A 166 -6.18 4.37 -25.23
C LYS A 166 -5.20 4.02 -26.36
N VAL A 167 -3.96 4.48 -26.25
CA VAL A 167 -2.94 4.34 -27.30
C VAL A 167 -2.11 3.08 -27.09
N ILE A 168 -1.76 2.77 -25.83
CA ILE A 168 -0.90 1.65 -25.49
C ILE A 168 -1.78 0.44 -25.20
N LYS A 169 -1.55 -0.64 -25.96
CA LYS A 169 -2.14 -1.94 -25.67
C LYS A 169 -1.37 -2.58 -24.52
N ASP A 170 -2.04 -2.79 -23.39
CA ASP A 170 -1.43 -3.48 -22.25
C ASP A 170 -1.28 -4.97 -22.56
N THR A 171 -0.03 -5.42 -22.70
CA THR A 171 0.34 -6.83 -22.86
C THR A 171 0.92 -7.40 -21.56
N SER A 172 0.80 -6.68 -20.44
CA SER A 172 1.28 -7.15 -19.15
C SER A 172 0.51 -8.40 -18.71
N PRO A 173 1.17 -9.34 -18.01
CA PRO A 173 0.48 -10.49 -17.47
C PRO A 173 -0.61 -10.04 -16.48
N LYS A 174 -1.75 -10.74 -16.48
CA LYS A 174 -2.78 -10.51 -15.48
C LYS A 174 -2.22 -10.78 -14.09
N GLN A 175 -2.61 -9.97 -13.11
CA GLN A 175 -2.12 -10.10 -11.74
C GLN A 175 -3.25 -10.42 -10.77
N LYS A 176 -3.00 -11.39 -9.89
CA LYS A 176 -3.83 -11.67 -8.72
C LYS A 176 -3.34 -10.81 -7.56
N VAL A 177 -4.23 -9.98 -7.02
CA VAL A 177 -3.98 -9.16 -5.84
C VAL A 177 -4.46 -9.90 -4.61
N SER A 178 -3.60 -10.03 -3.62
CA SER A 178 -3.93 -10.62 -2.31
C SER A 178 -3.46 -9.71 -1.18
N TYR A 179 -4.07 -9.85 -0.01
CA TYR A 179 -3.78 -9.01 1.15
C TYR A 179 -3.27 -9.86 2.31
N LEU A 180 -2.22 -9.40 2.99
CA LEU A 180 -1.71 -10.01 4.21
C LEU A 180 -2.62 -9.71 5.40
N THR A 181 -2.53 -10.51 6.45
CA THR A 181 -3.23 -10.22 7.71
C THR A 181 -2.70 -8.91 8.31
N PRO A 182 -3.56 -7.98 8.75
CA PRO A 182 -3.12 -6.76 9.41
C PRO A 182 -2.32 -7.04 10.68
N ILE A 183 -1.25 -6.27 10.92
CA ILE A 183 -0.44 -6.38 12.15
C ILE A 183 -0.81 -5.25 13.11
N ASN A 184 -1.20 -5.61 14.34
CA ASN A 184 -1.64 -4.64 15.34
C ASN A 184 -0.48 -3.94 16.10
N PHE A 185 0.55 -3.48 15.39
CA PHE A 185 1.69 -2.79 16.00
C PHE A 185 2.17 -1.63 15.12
N SER A 186 3.00 -0.73 15.66
CA SER A 186 3.58 0.34 14.85
C SER A 186 4.36 -0.26 13.68
N PRO A 187 4.16 0.22 12.43
CA PRO A 187 4.93 -0.27 11.29
C PRO A 187 6.43 0.06 11.41
N THR A 188 6.81 1.03 12.25
CA THR A 188 8.20 1.38 12.54
C THR A 188 8.82 0.55 13.67
N ASN A 189 8.07 -0.37 14.29
CA ASN A 189 8.65 -1.29 15.27
C ASN A 189 9.53 -2.31 14.55
N VAL A 190 10.80 -2.43 14.97
CA VAL A 190 11.78 -3.35 14.37
C VAL A 190 11.27 -4.79 14.30
N ALA A 191 10.57 -5.26 15.33
CA ALA A 191 10.03 -6.61 15.35
C ALA A 191 8.91 -6.81 14.31
N VAL A 192 8.10 -5.78 14.07
CA VAL A 192 7.08 -5.78 13.02
C VAL A 192 7.73 -5.82 11.66
N VAL A 193 8.74 -4.99 11.41
CA VAL A 193 9.47 -4.98 10.13
C VAL A 193 10.07 -6.35 9.85
N LYS A 194 10.78 -6.95 10.82
CA LYS A 194 11.32 -8.30 10.71
C LYS A 194 10.23 -9.34 10.40
N HIS A 195 9.09 -9.27 11.11
CA HIS A 195 7.98 -10.18 10.87
C HIS A 195 7.42 -10.04 9.46
N THR A 196 7.27 -8.81 8.94
CA THR A 196 6.82 -8.60 7.55
C THR A 196 7.80 -9.16 6.52
N MET A 197 9.11 -9.07 6.77
CA MET A 197 10.14 -9.67 5.92
C MET A 197 10.06 -11.20 5.93
N GLU A 198 9.86 -11.81 7.10
CA GLU A 198 9.67 -13.27 7.24
C GLU A 198 8.39 -13.75 6.55
N GLN A 199 7.28 -13.03 6.73
CA GLN A 199 6.02 -13.31 6.05
C GLN A 199 6.18 -13.24 4.53
N ALA A 200 6.92 -12.25 4.01
CA ALA A 200 7.21 -12.16 2.59
C ALA A 200 7.98 -13.39 2.07
N GLN A 201 8.97 -13.89 2.81
CA GLN A 201 9.67 -15.13 2.46
C GLN A 201 8.77 -16.37 2.51
N VAL A 202 7.86 -16.46 3.49
CA VAL A 202 6.88 -17.55 3.59
C VAL A 202 5.95 -17.55 2.38
N VAL A 203 5.47 -16.37 1.98
CA VAL A 203 4.64 -16.20 0.77
C VAL A 203 5.43 -16.60 -0.47
N GLY A 204 6.67 -16.11 -0.62
CA GLY A 204 7.54 -16.49 -1.74
C GLY A 204 7.70 -18.01 -1.87
N LYS A 205 7.97 -18.70 -0.75
CA LYS A 205 8.06 -20.16 -0.71
C LYS A 205 6.75 -20.84 -1.13
N LYS A 206 5.60 -20.36 -0.63
CA LYS A 206 4.27 -20.88 -1.02
C LYS A 206 3.97 -20.67 -2.51
N CYS A 207 4.52 -19.62 -3.10
CA CYS A 207 4.39 -19.30 -4.52
C CYS A 207 5.51 -19.90 -5.39
N ASN A 208 6.34 -20.80 -4.84
CA ASN A 208 7.50 -21.40 -5.50
C ASN A 208 8.46 -20.35 -6.13
N GLN A 209 8.63 -19.21 -5.48
CA GLN A 209 9.54 -18.16 -5.90
C GLN A 209 10.86 -18.25 -5.15
N THR A 210 11.97 -18.23 -5.88
CA THR A 210 13.32 -18.22 -5.29
C THR A 210 13.61 -16.89 -4.61
N TYR A 211 13.15 -15.79 -5.21
CA TYR A 211 13.37 -14.42 -4.75
C TYR A 211 12.04 -13.73 -4.47
N VAL A 212 12.06 -12.79 -3.53
CA VAL A 212 10.89 -11.98 -3.17
C VAL A 212 11.27 -10.52 -3.20
N GLN A 213 10.44 -9.69 -3.83
CA GLN A 213 10.57 -8.25 -3.81
C GLN A 213 9.57 -7.66 -2.83
N VAL A 214 10.04 -6.81 -1.91
CA VAL A 214 9.21 -6.10 -0.95
C VAL A 214 9.39 -4.60 -1.10
N THR A 215 8.27 -3.88 -1.12
CA THR A 215 8.28 -2.42 -1.22
C THR A 215 7.85 -1.82 0.11
N TYR A 216 8.68 -0.96 0.66
CA TYR A 216 8.42 -0.28 1.93
C TYR A 216 8.42 1.24 1.76
N ASP A 217 7.75 1.93 2.69
CA ASP A 217 7.94 3.37 2.87
C ASP A 217 9.39 3.66 3.33
N LEU A 218 9.81 4.93 3.28
CA LEU A 218 11.20 5.27 3.61
C LEU A 218 11.59 4.94 5.07
N ALA A 219 10.65 5.08 6.02
CA ALA A 219 10.94 4.86 7.44
C ALA A 219 11.12 3.38 7.74
N ILE A 220 10.26 2.53 7.18
CA ILE A 220 10.28 1.08 7.30
C ILE A 220 11.46 0.52 6.50
N ALA A 221 11.70 1.00 5.28
CA ALA A 221 12.81 0.54 4.43
C ALA A 221 14.17 0.72 5.13
N LYS A 222 14.40 1.85 5.81
CA LYS A 222 15.63 2.09 6.59
C LYS A 222 15.83 1.05 7.69
N ILE A 223 14.75 0.62 8.34
CA ILE A 223 14.80 -0.41 9.38
C ILE A 223 15.04 -1.77 8.74
N ALA A 224 14.34 -2.08 7.65
CA ALA A 224 14.47 -3.33 6.90
C ALA A 224 15.91 -3.53 6.38
N TYR A 225 16.53 -2.50 5.79
CA TYR A 225 17.92 -2.55 5.36
C TYR A 225 18.88 -2.82 6.52
N LYS A 226 18.66 -2.21 7.69
CA LYS A 226 19.48 -2.48 8.88
C LYS A 226 19.32 -3.92 9.38
N ILE A 227 18.11 -4.48 9.31
CA ILE A 227 17.85 -5.88 9.65
C ILE A 227 18.58 -6.78 8.64
N GLN A 228 18.44 -6.52 7.34
CA GLN A 228 19.11 -7.28 6.28
C GLN A 228 20.64 -7.24 6.42
N SER A 229 21.23 -6.07 6.71
CA SER A 229 22.68 -5.95 6.93
C SER A 229 23.17 -6.68 8.18
N THR A 230 22.35 -6.74 9.23
CA THR A 230 22.70 -7.44 10.49
C THR A 230 22.52 -8.96 10.35
N SER A 231 21.57 -9.42 9.52
CA SER A 231 21.18 -10.81 9.36
C SER A 231 21.30 -11.28 7.90
N LYS A 232 22.47 -11.02 7.28
CA LYS A 232 22.73 -11.17 5.83
C LYS A 232 22.20 -12.50 5.27
N LEU A 233 22.67 -13.62 5.79
CA LEU A 233 22.28 -14.96 5.35
C LEU A 233 20.77 -15.27 5.46
N GLN A 234 20.03 -14.62 6.36
CA GLN A 234 18.61 -14.91 6.56
C GLN A 234 17.75 -14.28 5.45
N PHE A 235 18.15 -13.12 4.91
CA PHE A 235 17.34 -12.31 4.01
C PHE A 235 18.00 -12.06 2.65
N ASP A 236 18.95 -12.91 2.24
CA ASP A 236 19.66 -12.79 0.95
C ASP A 236 18.74 -12.92 -0.26
N ASN A 237 17.61 -13.64 -0.13
CA ASN A 237 16.64 -13.80 -1.21
C ASN A 237 15.53 -12.73 -1.23
N LEU A 238 15.65 -11.70 -0.40
CA LEU A 238 14.66 -10.63 -0.23
C LEU A 238 15.21 -9.30 -0.76
N PHE A 239 14.59 -8.75 -1.81
CA PHE A 239 14.98 -7.45 -2.37
C PHE A 239 14.06 -6.35 -1.86
N ILE A 240 14.64 -5.37 -1.17
CA ILE A 240 13.90 -4.22 -0.63
C ILE A 240 13.92 -3.08 -1.65
N HIS A 241 12.73 -2.60 -2.01
CA HIS A 241 12.51 -1.41 -2.82
C HIS A 241 11.86 -0.30 -2.01
N LEU A 242 12.20 0.94 -2.35
CA LEU A 242 11.49 2.12 -1.86
C LEU A 242 10.19 2.30 -2.64
N GLY A 243 9.12 2.69 -1.96
CA GLY A 243 7.87 3.08 -2.61
C GLY A 243 8.08 4.18 -3.65
N SER A 244 7.39 4.06 -4.79
CA SER A 244 7.52 4.96 -5.94
C SER A 244 7.34 6.44 -5.59
N PHE A 245 6.45 6.76 -4.65
CA PHE A 245 6.26 8.11 -4.12
C PHE A 245 7.53 8.68 -3.48
N HIS A 246 8.23 7.90 -2.65
CA HIS A 246 9.46 8.35 -2.01
C HIS A 246 10.61 8.51 -3.01
N LEU A 247 10.68 7.64 -4.02
CA LEU A 247 11.63 7.78 -5.12
C LEU A 247 11.41 9.09 -5.88
N MET A 248 10.16 9.39 -6.22
CA MET A 248 9.78 10.64 -6.89
C MET A 248 10.08 11.88 -6.03
N MET A 249 9.75 11.85 -4.73
CA MET A 249 10.08 12.95 -3.81
C MET A 249 11.58 13.16 -3.65
N ALA A 250 12.36 12.07 -3.60
CA ALA A 250 13.83 12.15 -3.54
C ALA A 250 14.39 12.77 -4.84
N PHE A 251 13.86 12.38 -5.99
CA PHE A 251 14.23 12.95 -7.29
C PHE A 251 13.91 14.46 -7.38
N PHE A 252 12.69 14.88 -7.01
CA PHE A 252 12.35 16.31 -7.02
C PHE A 252 13.16 17.11 -6.00
N LYS A 253 13.45 16.54 -4.83
CA LYS A 253 14.36 17.18 -3.88
C LYS A 253 15.76 17.36 -4.45
N ALA A 254 16.28 16.38 -5.18
CA ALA A 254 17.58 16.50 -5.83
C ALA A 254 17.55 17.61 -6.89
N ILE A 255 16.57 17.62 -7.78
CA ILE A 255 16.41 18.69 -8.79
C ILE A 255 16.35 20.06 -8.13
N GLY A 256 15.53 20.23 -7.09
CA GLY A 256 15.40 21.51 -6.39
C GLY A 256 16.63 21.97 -5.60
N VAL A 257 17.67 21.15 -5.49
CA VAL A 257 18.98 21.55 -4.96
C VAL A 257 19.93 21.97 -6.09
N PHE A 258 19.73 21.47 -7.30
CA PHE A 258 20.54 21.80 -8.48
C PHE A 258 20.05 23.03 -9.24
N ILE A 259 18.77 23.40 -9.10
CA ILE A 259 18.16 24.64 -9.61
C ILE A 259 18.18 25.70 -8.52
#